data_AF-A0A0K8R9R3-F1
#
_entry.id   AF-A0A0K8R9R3-F1
#
_cell.length_a   1.000
_cell.length_b   1.000
_cell.length_c   1.000
_cell.angle_alpha   90.00
_cell.angle_beta   90.00
_cell.angle_gamma   90.00
#
_symmetry.space_group_name_H-M   'P 1'
#
loop_
_entity.id
_entity.type
_entity.pdbx_description
1 polymer ?
#
loop_
_entity_poly.entity_id
_entity_poly.type
_entity_poly.pdbx_seq_one_letter_code
_entity_poly.pdbx_strand_id
1 'polypeptide(L)'
;MHPHVRISAFVFLTTQEIRNKTTQSPIGINGRIGGICLTGEKVVAVTDDGDYSGVREAARQLSLLMGAVYDGDSPPGSDYVKGSDGAKSCNPNEGFLMGKWGRDQKSFSLSICTPHQHIMGLRQRGPGCYGTPAEKKNMLKTIK
;
A
#
# COMPACT_ATOMS: atom_id res chain seq x y z
N MET A 1 -23.83 3.15 7.43
CA MET A 1 -22.68 2.22 7.57
C MET A 1 -23.23 0.81 7.73
N HIS A 2 -22.92 -0.14 6.84
CA HIS A 2 -23.32 -1.54 7.01
C HIS A 2 -22.38 -2.22 8.02
N PRO A 3 -22.84 -2.55 9.25
CA PRO A 3 -21.98 -3.06 10.31
C PRO A 3 -21.41 -4.46 10.04
N HIS A 4 -21.84 -5.13 8.96
CA HIS A 4 -21.41 -6.49 8.61
C HIS A 4 -20.38 -6.55 7.47
N VAL A 5 -20.02 -5.43 6.85
CA VAL A 5 -19.01 -5.40 5.78
C VAL A 5 -17.66 -5.03 6.37
N ARG A 6 -16.71 -5.99 6.39
CA ARG A 6 -15.33 -5.72 6.80
C ARG A 6 -14.63 -4.84 5.76
N ILE A 7 -14.38 -3.59 6.11
CA ILE A 7 -13.55 -2.66 5.32
C ILE A 7 -12.11 -3.17 5.30
N SER A 8 -11.54 -3.40 4.11
CA SER A 8 -10.17 -3.90 3.93
C SER A 8 -9.11 -2.81 4.09
N ALA A 9 -9.40 -1.60 3.60
CA ALA A 9 -8.58 -0.40 3.75
C ALA A 9 -9.45 0.87 3.66
N PHE A 10 -8.99 1.96 4.26
CA PHE A 10 -9.60 3.29 4.19
C PHE A 10 -8.60 4.25 3.54
N VAL A 11 -9.05 4.98 2.53
CA VAL A 11 -8.26 6.01 1.84
C VAL A 11 -8.93 7.35 2.09
N PHE A 12 -8.18 8.29 2.68
CA PHE A 12 -8.61 9.65 2.93
C PHE A 12 -7.87 10.61 2.00
N LEU A 13 -8.62 11.30 1.14
CA LEU A 13 -8.10 12.35 0.28
C LEU A 13 -8.48 13.69 0.91
N THR A 14 -7.53 14.61 1.03
CA THR A 14 -7.79 15.95 1.59
C THR A 14 -6.99 17.00 0.84
N THR A 15 -7.54 18.20 0.72
CA THR A 15 -6.77 19.37 0.26
C THR A 15 -5.94 19.99 1.37
N GLN A 16 -6.14 19.55 2.62
CA GLN A 16 -5.31 19.96 3.75
C GLN A 16 -3.94 19.29 3.69
N GLU A 17 -2.91 20.04 4.00
CA GLU A 17 -1.53 19.57 3.91
C GLU A 17 -1.21 18.57 5.01
N ILE A 18 -0.86 17.34 4.60
CA ILE A 18 -0.32 16.30 5.47
C ILE A 18 1.21 16.41 5.36
N ARG A 19 1.82 17.00 6.39
CA ARG A 19 3.27 17.19 6.45
C ARG A 19 3.93 16.15 7.35
N ASN A 20 4.98 15.54 6.82
CA ASN A 20 5.99 14.93 7.67
C ASN A 20 6.86 16.04 8.29
N LYS A 21 6.85 16.16 9.62
CA LYS A 21 7.60 17.20 10.36
C LYS A 21 9.12 17.14 10.13
N THR A 22 9.63 15.98 9.72
CA THR A 22 11.07 15.73 9.56
C THR A 22 11.55 16.07 8.15
N THR A 23 10.73 15.83 7.12
CA THR A 23 11.12 16.04 5.71
C THR A 23 10.46 17.27 5.07
N GLN A 24 9.53 17.93 5.77
CA GLN A 24 8.76 19.10 5.32
C GLN A 24 8.05 18.93 3.97
N SER A 25 7.88 17.70 3.50
CA SER A 25 7.31 17.41 2.19
C SER A 25 5.82 17.04 2.35
N PRO A 26 4.89 17.65 1.59
CA PRO A 26 3.49 17.24 1.55
C PRO A 26 3.40 15.86 0.91
N ILE A 27 3.22 14.84 1.74
CA ILE A 27 3.28 13.44 1.29
C ILE A 27 2.33 12.63 2.16
N GLY A 28 1.63 11.70 1.51
CA GLY A 28 0.71 10.81 2.17
C GLY A 28 1.32 10.02 3.33
N ILE A 29 0.44 9.63 4.25
CA ILE A 29 0.75 8.71 5.33
C ILE A 29 -0.02 7.41 5.09
N ASN A 30 0.65 6.30 5.34
CA ASN A 30 0.02 5.01 5.53
C ASN A 30 0.25 4.57 6.98
N GLY A 31 -0.48 3.54 7.41
CA GLY A 31 -0.08 2.78 8.60
C GLY A 31 1.23 2.02 8.34
N ARG A 32 1.25 0.75 8.68
CA ARG A 32 2.42 -0.11 8.48
C ARG A 32 2.54 -0.66 7.06
N ILE A 33 3.77 -0.84 6.56
CA ILE A 33 4.03 -1.62 5.33
C ILE A 33 3.45 -3.04 5.48
N GLY A 34 2.69 -3.49 4.49
CA GLY A 34 1.97 -4.76 4.55
C GLY A 34 0.80 -4.75 5.53
N GLY A 35 0.47 -3.62 6.15
CA GLY A 35 -0.58 -3.46 7.17
C GLY A 35 -2.01 -3.59 6.64
N ILE A 36 -2.20 -3.90 5.36
CA ILE A 36 -3.54 -4.10 4.80
C ILE A 36 -4.32 -5.14 5.61
N CYS A 37 -5.59 -4.81 5.89
CA CYS A 37 -6.50 -5.60 6.72
C CYS A 37 -6.10 -5.80 8.20
N LEU A 38 -5.01 -5.20 8.69
CA LEU A 38 -4.76 -5.13 10.13
C LEU A 38 -5.59 -3.99 10.75
N THR A 39 -6.21 -4.28 11.89
CA THR A 39 -6.92 -3.26 12.67
C THR A 39 -5.95 -2.17 13.10
N GLY A 40 -6.32 -0.90 12.89
CA GLY A 40 -5.47 0.25 13.20
C GLY A 40 -4.49 0.65 12.10
N GLU A 41 -4.09 -0.28 11.21
CA GLU A 41 -3.04 -0.02 10.21
C GLU A 41 -3.58 0.13 8.78
N LYS A 42 -4.83 -0.27 8.53
CA LYS A 42 -5.45 -0.29 7.21
C LYS A 42 -5.91 1.09 6.70
N VAL A 43 -5.16 2.15 7.00
CA VAL A 43 -5.50 3.54 6.70
C VAL A 43 -4.41 4.17 5.84
N VAL A 44 -4.83 4.93 4.84
CA VAL A 44 -4.03 5.84 4.03
C VAL A 44 -4.67 7.22 4.09
N ALA A 45 -3.87 8.26 4.22
CA ALA A 45 -4.30 9.64 4.07
C ALA A 45 -3.32 10.39 3.18
N VAL A 46 -3.81 11.14 2.20
CA VAL A 46 -2.95 11.87 1.25
C VAL A 46 -3.49 13.28 1.03
N THR A 47 -2.56 14.20 0.77
CA THR A 47 -2.91 15.53 0.27
C THR A 47 -3.08 15.48 -1.23
N ASP A 48 -4.17 16.06 -1.73
CA ASP A 48 -4.42 16.30 -3.13
C ASP A 48 -4.41 17.80 -3.39
N ASP A 49 -3.48 18.26 -4.22
CA ASP A 49 -3.38 19.66 -4.65
C ASP A 49 -4.35 20.00 -5.79
N GLY A 50 -5.14 19.03 -6.25
CA GLY A 50 -6.11 19.18 -7.33
C GLY A 50 -5.53 18.96 -8.73
N ASP A 51 -4.23 18.66 -8.85
CA ASP A 51 -3.56 18.34 -10.12
C ASP A 51 -3.21 16.84 -10.21
N TYR A 52 -4.12 15.97 -9.76
CA TYR A 52 -3.97 14.51 -9.73
C TYR A 52 -2.79 13.96 -8.89
N SER A 53 -2.03 14.82 -8.21
CA SER A 53 -0.91 14.41 -7.36
C SER A 53 -1.37 13.51 -6.21
N GLY A 54 -2.54 13.81 -5.62
CA GLY A 54 -3.12 13.03 -4.53
C GLY A 54 -3.55 11.62 -4.95
N VAL A 55 -4.01 11.44 -6.19
CA VAL A 55 -4.39 10.12 -6.71
C VAL A 55 -3.16 9.22 -6.85
N ARG A 56 -2.07 9.75 -7.38
CA ARG A 56 -0.80 9.02 -7.49
C ARG A 56 -0.26 8.66 -6.12
N GLU A 57 -0.27 9.63 -5.20
CA GLU A 57 0.20 9.40 -3.85
C GLU A 57 -0.67 8.38 -3.11
N ALA A 58 -2.00 8.40 -3.30
CA ALA A 58 -2.89 7.37 -2.76
C ALA A 58 -2.52 5.98 -3.26
N ALA A 59 -2.21 5.83 -4.56
CA ALA A 59 -1.79 4.56 -5.13
C ALA A 59 -0.44 4.08 -4.55
N ARG A 60 0.49 5.01 -4.33
CA ARG A 60 1.80 4.72 -3.71
C ARG A 60 1.65 4.26 -2.26
N GLN A 61 0.88 4.99 -1.46
CA GLN A 61 0.60 4.65 -0.06
C GLN A 61 -0.19 3.35 0.08
N LEU A 62 -1.13 3.09 -0.82
CA LEU A 62 -1.85 1.82 -0.88
C LEU A 62 -0.90 0.66 -1.23
N SER A 63 0.06 0.88 -2.14
CA SER A 63 1.08 -0.12 -2.46
C SER A 63 1.94 -0.48 -1.25
N LEU A 64 2.32 0.50 -0.42
CA LEU A 64 3.00 0.27 0.85
C LEU A 64 2.13 -0.56 1.80
N LEU A 65 0.84 -0.22 1.97
CA LEU A 65 -0.10 -1.02 2.77
C LEU A 65 -0.22 -2.46 2.27
N MET A 66 -0.18 -2.67 0.96
CA MET A 66 -0.22 -4.00 0.34
C MET A 66 1.10 -4.77 0.47
N GLY A 67 2.16 -4.14 0.96
CA GLY A 67 3.43 -4.80 1.30
C GLY A 67 4.59 -4.50 0.37
N ALA A 68 4.43 -3.58 -0.59
CA ALA A 68 5.56 -3.11 -1.40
C ALA A 68 6.46 -2.16 -0.60
N VAL A 69 7.72 -2.05 -1.04
CA VAL A 69 8.66 -0.98 -0.68
C VAL A 69 8.96 -0.11 -1.91
N TYR A 70 9.72 0.97 -1.76
CA TYR A 70 10.14 1.77 -2.90
C TYR A 70 11.12 1.01 -3.79
N ASP A 71 11.13 1.30 -5.09
CA ASP A 71 12.10 0.70 -6.01
C ASP A 71 13.52 1.03 -5.53
N GLY A 72 14.39 0.02 -5.48
CA GLY A 72 15.75 0.12 -4.94
C GLY A 72 15.86 -0.20 -3.45
N ASP A 73 14.76 -0.28 -2.71
CA ASP A 73 14.80 -0.57 -1.27
C ASP A 73 15.10 -2.04 -0.98
N SER A 74 15.72 -2.25 0.18
CA SER A 74 15.93 -3.58 0.76
C SER A 74 14.61 -4.22 1.21
N PRO A 75 14.58 -5.55 1.41
CA PRO A 75 13.49 -6.22 2.12
C PRO A 75 12.99 -5.42 3.32
N PRO A 76 11.66 -5.25 3.48
CA PRO A 76 11.13 -4.77 4.74
C PRO A 76 11.43 -5.81 5.83
N GLY A 77 11.55 -5.38 7.09
CA GLY A 77 11.77 -6.30 8.20
C GLY A 77 10.70 -7.40 8.27
N SER A 78 11.04 -8.56 8.86
CA SER A 78 10.15 -9.73 8.96
C SER A 78 8.80 -9.44 9.62
N ASP A 79 8.76 -8.44 10.49
CA ASP A 79 7.56 -8.01 11.21
C ASP A 79 6.55 -7.27 10.30
N TYR A 80 6.99 -6.82 9.12
CA TYR A 80 6.16 -6.17 8.11
C TYR A 80 5.64 -7.20 7.10
N VAL A 81 6.54 -7.70 6.23
CA VAL A 81 6.23 -8.69 5.20
C VAL A 81 7.30 -9.79 5.22
N LYS A 82 6.96 -10.92 5.82
CA LYS A 82 7.84 -12.07 5.99
C LYS A 82 8.22 -12.66 4.63
N GLY A 83 9.53 -12.76 4.40
CA GLY A 83 10.09 -13.34 3.18
C GLY A 83 10.06 -12.43 1.96
N SER A 84 9.73 -11.15 2.12
CA SER A 84 9.83 -10.18 1.02
C SER A 84 11.29 -9.99 0.60
N ASP A 85 11.55 -9.98 -0.71
CA ASP A 85 12.87 -9.68 -1.28
C ASP A 85 13.12 -8.16 -1.44
N GLY A 86 12.15 -7.33 -1.08
CA GLY A 86 12.18 -5.89 -1.32
C GLY A 86 12.13 -5.56 -2.82
N ALA A 87 12.80 -4.48 -3.22
CA ALA A 87 12.82 -4.03 -4.61
C ALA A 87 14.23 -3.61 -5.09
N LYS A 88 15.30 -4.16 -4.50
CA LYS A 88 16.69 -3.84 -4.86
C LYS A 88 17.01 -3.99 -6.34
N SER A 89 16.33 -4.91 -7.03
CA SER A 89 16.53 -5.18 -8.46
C SER A 89 15.84 -4.16 -9.37
N CYS A 90 14.89 -3.37 -8.86
CA CYS A 90 14.21 -2.32 -9.61
C CYS A 90 14.93 -0.98 -9.40
N ASN A 91 15.35 -0.34 -10.50
CA ASN A 91 16.08 0.91 -10.41
C ASN A 91 15.13 2.09 -10.13
N PRO A 92 15.29 2.82 -9.02
CA PRO A 92 14.40 3.95 -8.69
C PRO A 92 14.41 5.06 -9.75
N ASN A 93 15.48 5.20 -10.54
CA ASN A 93 15.59 6.23 -11.57
C ASN A 93 14.75 5.91 -12.83
N GLU A 94 14.17 4.71 -12.95
CA GLU A 94 13.23 4.39 -14.04
C GLU A 94 11.88 5.11 -13.88
N GLY A 95 11.60 5.66 -12.71
CA GLY A 95 10.50 6.59 -12.49
C GLY A 95 9.11 5.95 -12.41
N PHE A 96 9.02 4.64 -12.14
CA PHE A 96 7.75 3.96 -11.86
C PHE A 96 7.08 4.51 -10.58
N LEU A 97 5.84 4.10 -10.32
CA LEU A 97 5.04 4.59 -9.19
C LEU A 97 5.78 4.56 -7.84
N MET A 98 6.53 3.47 -7.60
CA MET A 98 7.31 3.26 -6.38
C MET A 98 8.76 3.77 -6.47
N GLY A 99 9.16 4.36 -7.60
CA GLY A 99 10.49 4.93 -7.82
C GLY A 99 10.57 6.44 -7.55
N LYS A 100 11.62 7.09 -8.05
CA LYS A 100 11.78 8.54 -7.96
C LYS A 100 10.66 9.27 -8.71
N TRP A 101 10.33 10.47 -8.24
CA TRP A 101 9.28 11.28 -8.82
C TRP A 101 9.59 11.66 -10.27
N GLY A 102 8.89 11.02 -11.21
CA GLY A 102 8.79 11.42 -12.60
C GLY A 102 7.49 12.19 -12.88
N ARG A 103 7.43 12.85 -14.04
CA ARG A 103 6.18 13.44 -14.58
C ARG A 103 5.70 12.73 -15.84
N ASP A 104 6.33 11.61 -16.19
CA ASP A 104 5.99 10.81 -17.36
C ASP A 104 4.92 9.76 -17.02
N GLN A 105 4.36 9.12 -18.05
CA GLN A 105 3.32 8.10 -17.88
C GLN A 105 3.79 6.88 -17.06
N LYS A 106 5.10 6.61 -17.03
CA LYS A 106 5.68 5.54 -16.20
C LYS A 106 5.44 5.76 -14.71
N SER A 107 5.38 7.03 -14.26
CA SER A 107 5.11 7.38 -12.86
C SER A 107 3.73 6.93 -12.33
N PHE A 108 2.83 6.54 -13.23
CA PHE A 108 1.53 5.95 -12.92
C PHE A 108 1.48 4.42 -13.11
N SER A 109 2.60 3.82 -13.50
CA SER A 109 2.74 2.38 -13.77
C SER A 109 3.58 1.70 -12.69
N LEU A 110 3.40 0.39 -12.54
CA LEU A 110 4.16 -0.40 -11.57
C LEU A 110 5.44 -0.96 -12.20
N SER A 111 6.54 -0.95 -11.44
CA SER A 111 7.74 -1.73 -11.76
C SER A 111 7.45 -3.22 -11.66
N ILE A 112 8.32 -4.07 -12.22
CA ILE A 112 8.17 -5.53 -12.10
C ILE A 112 8.22 -6.02 -10.63
N CYS A 113 8.91 -5.29 -9.75
CA CYS A 113 9.03 -5.65 -8.34
C CYS A 113 7.72 -5.42 -7.56
N THR A 114 6.95 -4.40 -7.91
CA THR A 114 5.81 -3.97 -7.10
C THR A 114 4.68 -5.01 -7.03
N PRO A 115 4.19 -5.60 -8.15
CA PRO A 115 3.15 -6.63 -8.12
C PRO A 115 3.57 -7.90 -7.37
N HIS A 116 4.84 -8.31 -7.48
CA HIS A 116 5.34 -9.46 -6.73
C HIS A 116 5.23 -9.23 -5.23
N GLN A 117 5.61 -8.05 -4.75
CA GLN A 117 5.52 -7.70 -3.33
C GLN A 117 4.07 -7.56 -2.86
N HIS A 118 3.17 -7.02 -3.68
CA HIS A 118 1.73 -7.00 -3.40
C HIS A 118 1.20 -8.41 -3.13
N ILE A 119 1.57 -9.37 -3.98
CA ILE A 119 1.15 -10.77 -3.83
C ILE A 119 1.68 -11.34 -2.51
N MET A 120 2.93 -11.06 -2.13
CA MET A 120 3.50 -11.54 -0.87
C MET A 120 2.78 -10.96 0.35
N GLY A 121 2.58 -9.63 0.38
CA GLY A 121 1.91 -8.96 1.49
C GLY A 121 0.45 -9.39 1.63
N LEU A 122 -0.28 -9.52 0.51
CA LEU A 122 -1.64 -10.05 0.52
C LEU A 122 -1.66 -11.50 1.04
N ARG A 123 -0.85 -12.40 0.47
CA ARG A 123 -0.80 -13.82 0.88
C ARG A 123 -0.52 -13.98 2.37
N GLN A 124 0.38 -13.18 2.93
CA GLN A 124 0.64 -13.18 4.37
C GLN A 124 -0.60 -12.85 5.21
N ARG A 125 -1.49 -11.96 4.73
CA ARG A 125 -2.74 -11.61 5.42
C ARG A 125 -3.84 -12.66 5.23
N GLY A 126 -3.74 -13.46 4.18
CA GLY A 126 -4.62 -14.59 3.91
C GLY A 126 -6.03 -14.22 3.41
N PRO A 127 -6.86 -15.23 3.11
CA PRO A 127 -8.17 -15.06 2.47
C PRO A 127 -9.18 -14.26 3.31
N GLY A 128 -8.96 -14.13 4.63
CA GLY A 128 -9.74 -13.23 5.48
C GLY A 128 -9.62 -11.76 5.08
N CYS A 129 -8.50 -11.37 4.46
CA CYS A 129 -8.25 -10.03 3.95
C CYS A 129 -8.77 -9.85 2.51
N TYR A 130 -8.25 -10.63 1.56
CA TYR A 130 -8.45 -10.41 0.12
C TYR A 130 -9.32 -11.47 -0.56
N GLY A 131 -9.81 -12.48 0.17
CA GLY A 131 -10.68 -13.50 -0.38
C GLY A 131 -12.07 -12.98 -0.75
N THR A 132 -12.74 -13.73 -1.61
CA THR A 132 -14.14 -13.56 -1.98
C THR A 132 -15.07 -13.67 -0.76
N PRO A 133 -16.30 -13.14 -0.84
CA PRO A 133 -17.29 -13.35 0.22
C PRO A 133 -17.52 -14.83 0.57
N ALA A 134 -17.45 -15.73 -0.42
CA ALA A 134 -17.59 -17.16 -0.22
C ALA A 134 -16.41 -17.76 0.58
N GLU A 135 -15.17 -17.43 0.20
CA GLU A 135 -13.96 -17.86 0.94
C GLU A 135 -13.98 -17.34 2.39
N LYS A 136 -14.33 -16.06 2.57
CA LYS A 136 -14.47 -15.44 3.89
C LYS A 136 -15.56 -16.12 4.74
N LYS A 137 -16.70 -16.49 4.14
CA LYS A 137 -17.78 -17.22 4.81
C LYS A 137 -17.38 -18.65 5.19
N ASN A 138 -16.63 -19.33 4.32
CA ASN A 138 -16.14 -20.69 4.60
C ASN A 138 -15.14 -20.70 5.75
N MET A 139 -14.22 -19.73 5.83
CA MET A 139 -13.32 -19.61 6.98
C MET A 139 -14.04 -19.42 8.31
N LEU A 140 -15.14 -18.65 8.34
CA LEU A 140 -15.93 -18.44 9.56
C LEU A 140 -16.61 -19.72 10.04
N LYS A 141 -16.85 -20.69 9.16
CA LYS A 141 -17.41 -22.01 9.51
C LYS A 141 -16.35 -22.93 10.13
N THR A 142 -15.09 -22.79 9.75
CA THR A 142 -13.97 -23.63 10.22
C THR A 142 -13.46 -23.22 11.61
N ILE A 143 -13.85 -22.04 12.10
CA ILE A 143 -13.46 -21.50 13.42
C ILE A 143 -14.46 -21.91 14.52
N LYS A 144 -15.61 -22.49 14.14
CA LYS A 144 -16.58 -23.11 15.08
C LYS A 144 -16.28 -24.59 15.24
#